data_AF-A0A5P9IMZ1-F1
#
_entry.id   AF-A0A5P9IMZ1-F1
#
_cell.length_a   1.000
_cell.length_b   1.000
_cell.length_c   1.000
_cell.angle_alpha   90.00
_cell.angle_beta   90.00
_cell.angle_gamma   90.00
#
_symmetry.space_group_name_H-M   'P 1'
#
loop_
_entity.id
_entity.type
_entity.pdbx_description
1 polymer ?
#
loop_
_entity_poly.entity_id
_entity_poly.type
_entity_poly.pdbx_seq_one_letter_code
_entity_poly.pdbx_strand_id
1 'polypeptide(L)'
;MAEVIPLQQLTSAHRCLMARIQDLWIDVSLQTDHVACYHYSGTVHSVYVHLVPPAHQAESDGGDGSHRASWSARLYLPPHELAQPDSLKALGDIITKLEGYLPSPGGAA
;
A
#
# COMPACT_ATOMS: atom_id res chain seq x y z
N MET A 1 16.17 30.79 14.81
CA MET A 1 16.23 30.54 13.36
C MET A 1 15.54 29.21 13.12
N ALA A 2 14.41 29.18 12.41
CA ALA A 2 13.76 27.91 12.08
C ALA A 2 14.62 27.20 11.03
N GLU A 3 15.03 25.98 11.34
CA GLU A 3 15.74 25.11 10.41
C GLU A 3 14.79 24.82 9.25
N VAL A 4 15.09 25.34 8.07
CA VAL A 4 14.33 25.04 6.85
C VAL A 4 14.72 23.63 6.44
N ILE A 5 13.98 22.64 6.93
CA ILE A 5 14.11 21.26 6.48
C ILE A 5 13.75 21.26 4.99
N PRO A 6 14.66 20.85 4.08
CA PRO A 6 14.35 20.80 2.67
C PRO A 6 13.15 19.87 2.47
N LEU A 7 12.05 20.41 1.92
CA LEU A 7 10.90 19.61 1.51
C LEU A 7 11.38 18.59 0.47
N GLN A 8 11.42 17.32 0.88
CA GLN A 8 11.71 16.22 -0.03
C GLN A 8 10.78 16.31 -1.23
N GLN A 9 11.31 15.95 -2.40
CA GLN A 9 10.55 15.99 -3.66
C GLN A 9 10.13 14.59 -4.06
N LEU A 10 8.95 14.47 -4.65
CA LEU A 10 8.54 13.23 -5.30
C LEU A 10 9.49 12.94 -6.47
N THR A 11 10.20 11.83 -6.40
CA THR A 11 11.11 11.38 -7.47
C THR A 11 10.46 10.34 -8.36
N SER A 12 11.09 10.03 -9.50
CA SER A 12 10.70 8.90 -10.36
C SER A 12 10.69 7.57 -9.60
N ALA A 13 11.61 7.36 -8.65
CA ALA A 13 11.66 6.15 -7.83
C ALA A 13 10.37 5.94 -7.01
N HIS A 14 9.81 7.01 -6.42
CA HIS A 14 8.53 6.92 -5.71
C HIS A 14 7.42 6.45 -6.65
N ARG A 15 7.34 7.05 -7.85
CA ARG A 15 6.33 6.71 -8.86
C ARG A 15 6.46 5.24 -9.31
N CYS A 16 7.69 4.76 -9.53
CA CYS A 16 7.92 3.37 -9.88
C CYS A 16 7.46 2.41 -8.78
N LEU A 17 7.75 2.71 -7.51
CA LEU A 17 7.32 1.86 -6.39
C LEU A 17 5.79 1.92 -6.21
N MET A 18 5.16 3.09 -6.38
CA MET A 18 3.70 3.22 -6.37
C MET A 18 3.04 2.37 -7.46
N ALA A 19 3.57 2.41 -8.69
CA ALA A 19 3.09 1.59 -9.78
C ALA A 19 3.26 0.10 -9.47
N ARG A 20 4.41 -0.31 -8.91
CA ARG A 20 4.63 -1.70 -8.49
C ARG A 20 3.65 -2.17 -7.41
N ILE A 21 3.31 -1.32 -6.43
CA ILE A 21 2.26 -1.60 -5.45
C ILE A 21 0.91 -1.78 -6.15
N GLN A 22 0.62 -0.93 -7.16
CA GLN A 22 -0.59 -1.02 -7.98
C GLN A 22 -0.62 -2.25 -8.91
N ASP A 23 0.51 -2.88 -9.21
CA ASP A 23 0.47 -4.18 -9.89
C ASP A 23 0.22 -5.29 -8.86
N LEU A 24 0.96 -5.26 -7.74
CA LEU A 24 0.90 -6.31 -6.71
C LEU A 24 -0.45 -6.43 -6.01
N TRP A 25 -1.18 -5.33 -5.74
CA TRP A 25 -2.50 -5.44 -5.12
C TRP A 25 -3.53 -6.15 -6.02
N ILE A 26 -3.41 -6.01 -7.35
CA ILE A 26 -4.24 -6.75 -8.31
C ILE A 26 -3.89 -8.23 -8.19
N ASP A 27 -2.60 -8.56 -8.26
CA ASP A 27 -2.13 -9.94 -8.16
C ASP A 27 -2.58 -10.60 -6.85
N VAL A 28 -2.41 -9.91 -5.71
CA VAL A 28 -2.84 -10.41 -4.39
C VAL A 28 -4.35 -10.66 -4.38
N SER A 29 -5.15 -9.73 -4.91
CA SER A 29 -6.62 -9.87 -4.93
C SER A 29 -7.11 -10.97 -5.86
N LEU A 30 -6.34 -11.32 -6.90
CA LEU A 30 -6.69 -12.36 -7.87
C LEU A 30 -6.16 -13.75 -7.49
N GLN A 31 -5.07 -13.83 -6.72
CA GLN A 31 -4.33 -15.08 -6.50
C GLN A 31 -4.36 -15.56 -5.05
N THR A 32 -4.98 -14.81 -4.13
CA THR A 32 -4.98 -15.14 -2.69
C THR A 32 -6.38 -15.00 -2.08
N ASP A 33 -6.57 -15.53 -0.88
CA ASP A 33 -7.79 -15.35 -0.07
C ASP A 33 -7.83 -14.00 0.66
N HIS A 34 -7.26 -12.95 0.05
CA HIS A 34 -7.29 -11.58 0.56
C HIS A 34 -7.73 -10.65 -0.55
N VAL A 35 -8.56 -9.68 -0.20
CA VAL A 35 -8.83 -8.53 -1.07
C VAL A 35 -7.91 -7.40 -0.67
N ALA A 36 -7.15 -6.91 -1.64
CA ALA A 36 -6.32 -5.74 -1.50
C ALA A 36 -7.03 -4.51 -2.08
N CYS A 37 -6.88 -3.36 -1.42
CA CYS A 37 -7.33 -2.06 -1.90
C CYS A 37 -6.14 -1.11 -1.93
N TYR A 38 -5.90 -0.46 -3.08
CA TYR A 38 -4.90 0.57 -3.27
C TYR A 38 -5.60 1.90 -3.60
N HIS A 39 -5.20 2.96 -2.91
CA HIS A 39 -5.66 4.31 -3.21
C HIS A 39 -4.49 5.29 -3.15
N TYR A 40 -4.32 6.08 -4.19
CA TYR A 40 -3.48 7.26 -4.16
C TYR A 40 -4.37 8.52 -4.19
N SER A 41 -4.18 9.40 -3.22
CA SER A 41 -4.83 10.70 -3.18
C SER A 41 -3.84 11.79 -3.58
N GLY A 42 -4.09 12.46 -4.70
CA GLY A 42 -3.32 13.64 -5.12
C GLY A 42 -3.51 14.84 -4.20
N THR A 43 -4.66 14.97 -3.54
CA THR A 43 -5.01 16.12 -2.70
C THR A 43 -4.20 16.16 -1.41
N VAL A 44 -4.10 15.02 -0.71
CA VAL A 44 -3.30 14.90 0.53
C VAL A 44 -1.96 14.22 0.27
N HIS A 45 -1.63 14.01 -1.00
CA HIS A 45 -0.42 13.34 -1.48
C HIS A 45 -0.03 12.11 -0.67
N SER A 46 -0.94 11.13 -0.60
CA SER A 46 -0.74 9.90 0.17
C SER A 46 -1.12 8.65 -0.59
N VAL A 47 -0.46 7.55 -0.23
CA VAL A 47 -0.78 6.19 -0.65
C VAL A 47 -1.41 5.48 0.53
N TYR A 48 -2.48 4.74 0.25
CA TYR A 48 -3.15 3.87 1.19
C TYR A 48 -3.27 2.47 0.59
N VAL A 49 -2.87 1.47 1.37
CA VAL A 49 -3.05 0.06 1.05
C VAL A 49 -3.80 -0.59 2.19
N HIS A 50 -4.77 -1.43 1.87
CA HIS A 50 -5.53 -2.22 2.81
C HIS A 50 -5.65 -3.65 2.29
N LEU A 51 -5.48 -4.63 3.17
CA LEU A 51 -5.66 -6.05 2.92
C LEU A 51 -6.68 -6.56 3.91
N VAL A 52 -7.69 -7.26 3.43
CA VAL A 52 -8.76 -7.82 4.26
C VAL A 52 -9.20 -9.17 3.71
N PRO A 53 -9.45 -10.18 4.54
CA PRO A 53 -10.09 -11.41 4.07
C PRO A 53 -11.46 -11.11 3.45
N PRO A 54 -11.89 -11.81 2.38
CA PRO A 54 -13.18 -11.60 1.73
C PRO A 54 -14.37 -11.61 2.71
N ALA A 55 -14.35 -12.52 3.69
CA ALA A 55 -15.39 -12.63 4.72
C ALA A 55 -15.54 -11.37 5.59
N HIS A 56 -14.54 -10.48 5.57
CA HIS A 56 -14.44 -9.29 6.40
C HIS A 56 -14.53 -7.98 5.60
N GLN A 57 -14.86 -8.08 4.30
CA GLN A 57 -15.17 -6.90 3.50
C GLN A 57 -16.40 -6.16 4.02
N ALA A 58 -16.63 -4.96 3.49
CA ALA A 58 -17.81 -4.18 3.82
C ALA A 58 -19.09 -4.97 3.54
N GLU A 59 -20.15 -4.71 4.31
CA GLU A 59 -21.44 -5.39 4.13
C GLU A 59 -22.01 -5.21 2.72
N SER A 60 -21.73 -4.06 2.08
CA SER A 60 -22.09 -3.79 0.69
C SER A 60 -21.44 -4.74 -0.32
N ASP A 61 -20.31 -5.33 0.05
CA ASP A 61 -19.54 -6.28 -0.76
C ASP A 61 -19.77 -7.74 -0.31
N GLY A 62 -20.71 -7.97 0.62
CA GLY A 62 -21.10 -9.30 1.09
C GLY A 62 -20.28 -9.85 2.27
N GLY A 63 -19.43 -9.03 2.91
CA GLY A 63 -18.70 -9.40 4.11
C GLY A 63 -19.41 -9.06 5.42
N ASP A 64 -18.79 -9.39 6.55
CA ASP A 64 -19.28 -9.06 7.90
C ASP A 64 -18.90 -7.65 8.39
N GLY A 65 -18.22 -6.87 7.55
CA GLY A 65 -17.76 -5.52 7.86
C GLY A 65 -16.69 -5.43 8.95
N SER A 66 -16.16 -6.56 9.44
CA SER A 66 -15.19 -6.56 10.53
C SER A 66 -13.78 -6.25 10.03
N HIS A 67 -12.91 -5.76 10.91
CA HIS A 67 -11.51 -5.48 10.56
C HIS A 67 -10.55 -6.60 11.01
N ARG A 68 -11.08 -7.80 11.27
CA ARG A 68 -10.29 -8.91 11.81
C ARG A 68 -9.31 -9.41 10.75
N ALA A 69 -8.08 -9.70 11.19
CA ALA A 69 -6.98 -10.10 10.32
C ALA A 69 -6.70 -9.13 9.15
N SER A 70 -7.19 -7.89 9.23
CA SER A 70 -6.87 -6.86 8.26
C SER A 70 -5.50 -6.28 8.51
N TRP A 71 -4.89 -5.79 7.44
CA TRP A 71 -3.67 -5.00 7.51
C TRP A 71 -3.84 -3.75 6.67
N SER A 72 -3.33 -2.61 7.15
CA SER A 72 -3.31 -1.40 6.34
C SER A 72 -2.02 -0.62 6.54
N ALA A 73 -1.66 0.13 5.50
CA ALA A 73 -0.59 1.11 5.52
C ALA A 73 -1.07 2.40 4.88
N ARG A 74 -0.82 3.54 5.55
CA ARG A 74 -0.97 4.88 4.98
C ARG A 74 0.37 5.58 5.01
N LEU A 75 0.79 6.10 3.86
CA LEU A 75 2.04 6.81 3.69
C LEU A 75 1.78 8.15 3.02
N TYR A 76 2.17 9.24 3.67
CA TYR A 76 2.26 10.54 3.03
C TYR A 76 3.57 10.63 2.24
N LEU A 77 3.48 11.13 1.02
CA LEU A 77 4.59 11.25 0.10
C LEU A 77 5.10 12.69 0.06
N PRO A 78 6.39 12.92 -0.22
CA PRO A 78 6.90 14.27 -0.43
C PRO A 78 6.29 14.87 -1.71
N PRO A 79 5.90 16.16 -1.73
CA PRO A 79 6.27 17.21 -0.78
C PRO A 79 5.21 17.47 0.32
N HIS A 80 4.44 16.48 0.76
CA HIS A 80 3.50 16.68 1.87
C HIS A 80 4.23 16.99 3.20
N GLU A 81 3.67 17.84 4.04
CA GLU A 81 4.29 18.21 5.34
C GLU A 81 4.43 17.03 6.31
N LEU A 82 3.53 16.05 6.21
CA LEU A 82 3.55 14.79 6.97
C LEU A 82 4.32 13.67 6.26
N ALA A 83 5.04 13.96 5.17
CA ALA A 83 5.80 12.95 4.45
C ALA A 83 6.86 12.32 5.36
N GLN A 84 6.94 10.99 5.34
CA GLN A 84 7.95 10.27 6.11
C GLN A 84 9.34 10.51 5.48
N PRO A 85 10.39 10.75 6.29
CA PRO A 85 11.75 10.99 5.79
C PRO A 85 12.28 9.87 4.87
N ASP A 86 11.90 8.63 5.14
CA ASP A 86 12.30 7.45 4.36
C ASP A 86 11.12 6.87 3.56
N SER A 87 10.32 7.72 2.92
CA SER A 87 9.13 7.30 2.16
C SER A 87 9.42 6.25 1.08
N LEU A 88 10.60 6.25 0.44
CA LEU A 88 11.03 5.18 -0.46
C LEU A 88 11.15 3.82 0.24
N LYS A 89 11.71 3.79 1.46
CA LYS A 89 11.81 2.57 2.25
C LYS A 89 10.42 2.09 2.65
N ALA A 90 9.56 3.00 3.12
CA ALA A 90 8.19 2.67 3.48
C ALA A 90 7.38 2.10 2.30
N LEU A 91 7.57 2.63 1.09
CA LEU A 91 7.00 2.05 -0.14
C LEU A 91 7.56 0.63 -0.42
N GLY A 92 8.85 0.43 -0.23
CA GLY A 92 9.49 -0.89 -0.36
C GLY A 92 9.00 -1.92 0.67
N ASP A 93 8.75 -1.49 1.90
CA ASP A 93 8.20 -2.34 2.96
C ASP A 93 6.76 -2.78 2.61
N ILE A 94 5.96 -1.91 2.00
CA ILE A 94 4.62 -2.26 1.49
C ILE A 94 4.72 -3.31 0.37
N ILE A 95 5.66 -3.14 -0.58
CA ILE A 95 5.90 -4.12 -1.64
C ILE A 95 6.27 -5.48 -1.03
N THR A 96 7.24 -5.50 -0.12
CA THR A 96 7.69 -6.73 0.57
C THR A 96 6.52 -7.41 1.29
N LYS A 97 5.65 -6.61 1.93
CA LYS A 97 4.45 -7.12 2.60
C LYS A 97 3.50 -7.78 1.59
N LEU A 98 3.22 -7.15 0.45
CA LEU A 98 2.33 -7.71 -0.59
C LEU A 98 2.92 -8.96 -1.25
N GLU A 99 4.20 -8.95 -1.59
CA GLU A 99 4.90 -10.10 -2.17
C GLU A 99 4.87 -11.31 -1.21
N GLY A 100 4.89 -11.07 0.10
CA GLY A 100 4.73 -12.11 1.11
C GLY A 100 3.37 -12.82 1.14
N TYR A 101 2.32 -12.27 0.50
CA TYR A 101 1.04 -12.95 0.32
C TYR A 101 0.98 -13.80 -0.94
N LEU A 102 1.82 -13.51 -1.93
CA LEU A 102 1.82 -14.23 -3.19
C LEU A 102 2.51 -15.59 -3.05
N PRO A 103 2.05 -16.62 -3.76
CA PRO A 103 2.72 -17.92 -3.77
C PRO A 103 4.16 -17.75 -4.30
N SER A 104 5.10 -18.48 -3.70
CA SER A 104 6.49 -18.46 -4.16
C SER A 104 6.57 -18.97 -5.60
N PRO A 105 7.28 -18.26 -6.51
CA PRO A 105 7.44 -18.71 -7.88
C PRO A 105 8.10 -20.11 -7.90
N GLY A 106 7.36 -21.13 -8.36
CA GLY A 106 7.87 -22.50 -8.47
C GLY A 106 7.34 -23.52 -7.44
N GLY A 107 6.43 -23.13 -6.55
CA GLY A 107 5.64 -24.10 -5.78
C GLY A 107 4.59 -24.73 -6.68
N ALA A 108 4.81 -25.98 -7.11
CA ALA A 108 3.76 -26.77 -7.76
C ALA A 108 2.57 -26.89 -6.80
N ALA A 109 1.41 -26.38 -7.22
CA ALA A 109 0.11 -26.65 -6.60
C ALA A 109 -0.40 -28.04 -7.02
#